data_AF-A0A9W6GXC3-F1
#
_entry.id   AF-A0A9W6GXC3-F1
#
_cell.length_a   1.000
_cell.length_b   1.000
_cell.length_c   1.000
_cell.angle_alpha   90.00
_cell.angle_beta   90.00
_cell.angle_gamma   90.00
#
_symmetry.space_group_name_H-M   'P 1'
#
loop_
_entity.id
_entity.type
_entity.pdbx_description
1 polymer ?
#
loop_
_entity_poly.entity_id
_entity_poly.type
_entity_poly.pdbx_seq_one_letter_code
_entity_poly.pdbx_strand_id
1 'polypeptide(L)'
;MLEELGNTRAELRVTLSYFIEPNPGAVMKGDVELYPSHGLDFDVKRPDESDQQAIGRVNGLHPARRASTASPPQWEFGQLRARGGVKHDRLNTTAADIARMGGISVFPRKGWWGRDIARVEQQVRYALIVTVRTPEQEIYSQIANEIEVAASL
;
A
#
# COMPACT_ATOMS: atom_id res chain seq x y z
N MET A 1 20.90 0.97 -8.54
CA MET A 1 20.97 -0.09 -7.51
C MET A 1 19.96 -1.23 -7.70
N LEU A 2 18.65 -1.06 -7.50
CA LEU A 2 17.67 -2.11 -7.85
C LEU A 2 17.48 -2.30 -9.36
N GLU A 3 17.64 -1.21 -10.13
CA GLU A 3 17.62 -1.26 -11.61
C GLU A 3 18.78 -2.08 -12.18
N GLU A 4 19.93 -2.10 -11.49
CA GLU A 4 21.14 -2.84 -11.91
C GLU A 4 20.97 -4.35 -11.75
N LEU A 5 20.16 -4.79 -10.79
CA LEU A 5 19.77 -6.18 -10.61
C LEU A 5 18.85 -6.69 -11.73
N GLY A 6 18.28 -5.80 -12.55
CA GLY A 6 17.51 -6.13 -13.74
C GLY A 6 16.40 -7.16 -13.48
N ASN A 7 16.49 -8.30 -14.17
CA ASN A 7 15.50 -9.39 -14.14
C ASN A 7 15.63 -10.34 -12.93
N THR A 8 16.49 -10.02 -11.97
CA THR A 8 16.61 -10.83 -10.74
C THR A 8 15.28 -10.87 -10.00
N ARG A 9 14.85 -12.06 -9.58
CA ARG A 9 13.61 -12.21 -8.80
C ARG A 9 13.80 -11.57 -7.43
N ALA A 10 12.87 -10.71 -7.06
CA ALA A 10 12.85 -10.01 -5.78
C ALA A 10 11.43 -10.04 -5.19
N GLU A 11 11.37 -9.92 -3.87
CA GLU A 11 10.13 -9.94 -3.11
C GLU A 11 9.92 -8.56 -2.46
N LEU A 12 8.76 -7.96 -2.71
CA LEU A 12 8.28 -6.78 -2.02
C LEU A 12 7.24 -7.21 -0.97
N ARG A 13 7.46 -6.86 0.29
CA ARG A 13 6.49 -7.02 1.38
C ARG A 13 6.02 -5.67 1.85
N VAL A 14 4.71 -5.52 2.01
CA VAL A 14 4.11 -4.31 2.56
C VAL A 14 3.26 -4.69 3.76
N THR A 15 3.52 -4.04 4.88
CA THR A 15 2.76 -4.20 6.13
C THR A 15 2.23 -2.86 6.58
N LEU A 16 0.92 -2.71 6.58
CA LEU A 16 0.20 -1.55 7.09
C LEU A 16 -0.44 -1.93 8.42
N SER A 17 -0.12 -1.21 9.49
CA SER A 17 -0.72 -1.37 10.80
C SER A 17 -1.38 -0.07 11.24
N TYR A 18 -2.63 -0.16 11.71
CA TYR A 18 -3.40 1.00 12.17
C TYR A 18 -4.44 0.56 13.20
N PHE A 19 -4.86 1.51 14.04
CA PHE A 19 -5.91 1.26 15.03
C PHE A 19 -7.28 1.47 14.42
N ILE A 20 -8.15 0.49 14.62
CA ILE A 20 -9.56 0.56 14.24
C ILE A 20 -10.35 1.00 15.46
N GLU A 21 -11.11 2.09 15.34
CA GLU A 21 -12.24 2.35 16.24
C GLU A 21 -13.42 1.45 15.84
N PRO A 22 -13.74 0.41 16.63
CA PRO A 22 -14.73 -0.59 16.25
C PRO A 22 -16.15 -0.07 16.48
N ASN A 23 -17.08 -0.47 15.60
CA ASN A 23 -18.51 -0.29 15.82
C ASN A 23 -19.18 -1.66 16.07
N PRO A 24 -19.27 -2.13 17.33
CA PRO A 24 -19.88 -3.42 17.64
C PRO A 24 -21.38 -3.45 17.30
N GLY A 25 -22.06 -2.31 17.37
CA GLY A 25 -23.48 -2.20 17.02
C GLY A 25 -23.77 -2.46 15.54
N ALA A 26 -22.79 -2.24 14.65
CA ALA A 26 -22.91 -2.58 13.24
C ALA A 26 -22.89 -4.11 13.02
N VAL A 27 -22.01 -4.82 13.73
CA VAL A 27 -21.93 -6.29 13.67
C VAL A 27 -23.22 -6.93 14.15
N MET A 28 -23.82 -6.41 15.23
CA MET A 28 -25.11 -6.88 15.74
C MET A 28 -26.27 -6.70 14.75
N LYS A 29 -26.14 -5.76 13.80
CA LYS A 29 -27.13 -5.49 12.74
C LYS A 29 -26.82 -6.23 11.43
N GLY A 30 -25.77 -7.06 11.39
CA GLY A 30 -25.34 -7.80 10.20
C GLY A 30 -24.40 -7.01 9.26
N ASP A 31 -24.10 -5.75 9.58
CA ASP A 31 -23.27 -4.88 8.75
C ASP A 31 -21.77 -5.00 9.13
N VAL A 32 -21.17 -6.16 8.87
CA VAL A 32 -19.75 -6.43 9.20
C VAL A 32 -18.80 -5.45 8.51
N GLU A 33 -19.13 -4.96 7.31
CA GLU A 33 -18.35 -3.94 6.60
C GLU A 33 -18.28 -2.59 7.32
N LEU A 34 -19.21 -2.32 8.24
CA LEU A 34 -19.27 -1.10 9.03
C LEU A 34 -18.68 -1.30 10.43
N TYR A 35 -18.14 -2.47 10.73
CA TYR A 35 -17.33 -2.68 11.91
C TYR A 35 -16.09 -1.76 11.94
N PRO A 36 -15.26 -1.67 10.87
CA PRO A 36 -14.11 -0.77 10.88
C PRO A 36 -14.53 0.69 10.74
N SER A 37 -13.74 1.59 11.34
CA SER A 37 -13.90 3.04 11.22
C SER A 37 -13.58 3.57 9.84
N HIS A 38 -12.30 3.61 9.48
CA HIS A 38 -11.77 4.21 8.24
C HIS A 38 -11.08 3.19 7.33
N GLY A 39 -10.91 1.95 7.81
CA GLY A 39 -10.57 0.78 6.98
C GLY A 39 -9.37 0.93 6.05
N LEU A 40 -8.26 1.54 6.51
CA LEU A 40 -7.12 1.87 5.65
C LEU A 40 -6.64 0.66 4.84
N ASP A 41 -6.42 0.86 3.56
CA ASP A 41 -5.79 -0.09 2.64
C ASP A 41 -4.58 0.54 1.97
N PHE A 42 -3.83 -0.30 1.27
CA PHE A 42 -2.71 0.14 0.46
C PHE A 42 -2.73 -0.46 -0.93
N ASP A 43 -2.06 0.24 -1.84
CA ASP A 43 -1.82 -0.18 -3.20
C ASP A 43 -0.48 0.35 -3.67
N VAL A 44 0.21 -0.42 -4.51
CA VAL A 44 1.50 -0.01 -5.09
C VAL A 44 1.26 0.55 -6.47
N LYS A 45 2.02 1.58 -6.82
CA LYS A 45 2.04 2.09 -8.18
C LYS A 45 2.64 1.02 -9.10
N ARG A 46 2.10 0.87 -10.31
CA ARG A 46 2.54 -0.10 -11.31
C ARG A 46 3.75 0.44 -12.11
N PRO A 47 4.66 -0.41 -12.63
CA PRO A 47 5.88 0.03 -13.32
C PRO A 47 5.66 0.98 -14.52
N ASP A 48 4.54 0.84 -15.23
CA ASP A 48 4.22 1.60 -16.44
C ASP A 48 3.11 2.65 -16.22
N GLU A 49 2.71 2.92 -14.98
CA GLU A 49 1.69 3.93 -14.70
C GLU A 49 2.30 5.25 -14.19
N SER A 50 1.63 6.37 -14.47
CA SER A 50 1.96 7.66 -13.87
C SER A 50 1.33 7.79 -12.48
N ASP A 51 1.83 8.74 -11.67
CA ASP A 51 1.29 8.98 -10.33
C ASP A 51 -0.20 9.34 -10.37
N GLN A 52 -0.62 10.12 -11.37
CA GLN A 52 -2.01 10.49 -11.59
C GLN A 52 -2.91 9.28 -11.90
N GLN A 53 -2.36 8.28 -12.62
CA GLN A 53 -3.07 7.02 -12.89
C GLN A 53 -3.15 6.14 -11.63
N ALA A 54 -2.07 6.08 -10.85
CA ALA A 54 -2.05 5.36 -9.57
C ALA A 54 -3.08 5.94 -8.59
N ILE A 55 -3.11 7.27 -8.44
CA ILE A 55 -4.09 7.98 -7.60
C ILE A 55 -5.51 7.75 -8.15
N GLY A 56 -5.72 7.86 -9.46
CA GLY A 56 -7.03 7.65 -10.06
C GLY A 56 -7.57 6.23 -9.97
N ARG A 57 -6.69 5.25 -9.74
CA ARG A 57 -7.08 3.85 -9.51
C ARG A 57 -7.64 3.63 -8.11
N VAL A 58 -7.09 4.32 -7.11
CA VAL A 58 -7.56 4.23 -5.71
C VAL A 58 -8.72 5.20 -5.43
N ASN A 59 -8.74 6.36 -6.11
CA ASN A 59 -9.77 7.37 -5.96
C ASN A 59 -10.69 7.45 -7.18
N GLY A 60 -11.89 6.87 -7.04
CA GLY A 60 -12.90 6.85 -8.09
C GLY A 60 -13.42 8.22 -8.54
N LEU A 61 -13.20 9.28 -7.75
CA LEU A 61 -13.59 10.66 -8.06
C LEU A 61 -12.48 11.45 -8.77
N HIS A 62 -11.30 10.85 -8.95
CA HIS A 62 -10.16 11.54 -9.51
C HIS A 62 -10.32 11.79 -11.02
N PRO A 63 -10.04 12.99 -11.54
CA PRO A 63 -10.24 13.33 -12.96
C PRO A 63 -9.41 12.46 -13.91
N ALA A 64 -8.22 12.03 -13.48
CA ALA A 64 -7.35 11.15 -14.25
C ALA A 64 -7.71 9.66 -14.14
N ARG A 65 -8.91 9.32 -13.67
CA ARG A 65 -9.42 7.94 -13.62
C ARG A 65 -9.50 7.37 -15.04
N ARG A 66 -8.41 6.77 -15.48
CA ARG A 66 -8.32 5.93 -16.66
C ARG A 66 -8.13 4.50 -16.21
N ALA A 67 -8.69 3.56 -16.95
CA ALA A 67 -8.34 2.16 -16.79
C ALA A 67 -6.84 2.03 -17.11
N SER A 68 -6.02 1.73 -16.11
CA SER A 68 -4.62 1.41 -16.31
C SER A 68 -4.55 0.10 -17.11
N THR A 69 -3.83 0.10 -18.23
CA THR A 69 -3.60 -1.08 -19.08
C THR A 69 -2.57 -2.03 -18.48
N ALA A 70 -1.82 -1.57 -17.47
CA ALA A 70 -0.85 -2.40 -16.77
C ALA A 70 -1.56 -3.52 -15.99
N SER A 71 -0.95 -4.68 -15.93
CA SER A 71 -1.47 -5.79 -15.14
C SER A 71 -1.46 -5.44 -13.65
N PRO A 72 -2.51 -5.82 -12.88
CA PRO A 72 -2.48 -5.62 -11.44
C PRO A 72 -1.34 -6.44 -10.81
N PRO A 73 -0.67 -5.89 -9.77
CA PRO A 73 0.32 -6.65 -9.02
C PRO A 73 -0.31 -7.93 -8.48
N GLN A 74 0.36 -9.06 -8.73
CA GLN A 74 -0.06 -10.38 -8.28
C GLN A 74 0.38 -10.58 -6.84
N TRP A 75 -0.42 -10.01 -5.94
CA TRP A 75 -0.27 -10.18 -4.51
C TRP A 75 -0.52 -11.63 -4.09
N GLU A 76 0.28 -12.13 -3.15
CA GLU A 76 0.19 -13.52 -2.66
C GLU A 76 -1.12 -13.77 -1.88
N PHE A 77 -1.50 -12.84 -0.99
CA PHE A 77 -2.74 -12.96 -0.19
C PHE A 77 -3.93 -12.26 -0.85
N GLY A 78 -3.69 -11.20 -1.62
CA GLY A 78 -4.71 -10.48 -2.36
C GLY A 78 -5.84 -9.99 -1.44
N GLN A 79 -7.08 -10.37 -1.73
CA GLN A 79 -8.25 -9.90 -0.96
C GLN A 79 -8.24 -10.35 0.51
N LEU A 80 -7.51 -11.42 0.86
CA LEU A 80 -7.46 -11.91 2.24
C LEU A 80 -6.74 -10.93 3.18
N ARG A 81 -5.91 -10.02 2.65
CA ARG A 81 -5.22 -8.98 3.44
C ARG A 81 -6.14 -7.90 3.98
N ALA A 82 -7.36 -7.78 3.46
CA ALA A 82 -8.21 -6.61 3.71
C ALA A 82 -8.86 -6.59 5.11
N ARG A 83 -8.62 -7.62 5.95
CA ARG A 83 -9.29 -7.83 7.23
C ARG A 83 -8.43 -7.32 8.40
N GLY A 84 -9.08 -6.66 9.36
CA GLY A 84 -8.45 -6.24 10.62
C GLY A 84 -7.58 -4.98 10.51
N GLY A 85 -6.90 -4.67 11.61
CA GLY A 85 -6.03 -3.48 11.75
C GLY A 85 -4.59 -3.69 11.28
N VAL A 86 -4.26 -4.88 10.77
CA VAL A 86 -2.96 -5.19 10.19
C VAL A 86 -3.20 -5.79 8.82
N LYS A 87 -2.72 -5.12 7.77
CA LYS A 87 -2.74 -5.59 6.40
C LYS A 87 -1.32 -5.92 5.97
N HIS A 88 -1.08 -7.17 5.62
CA HIS A 88 0.22 -7.65 5.16
C HIS A 88 0.04 -8.36 3.83
N ASP A 89 0.91 -8.07 2.87
CA ASP A 89 0.94 -8.80 1.61
C ASP A 89 2.35 -8.83 0.99
N ARG A 90 2.55 -9.78 0.09
CA ARG A 90 3.82 -10.05 -0.58
C ARG A 90 3.62 -10.08 -2.07
N LEU A 91 4.58 -9.54 -2.80
CA LEU A 91 4.60 -9.45 -4.24
C LEU A 91 5.95 -9.94 -4.74
N ASN A 92 5.95 -11.01 -5.55
CA ASN A 92 7.16 -11.56 -6.16
C ASN A 92 7.26 -11.08 -7.61
N THR A 93 8.23 -10.22 -7.90
CA THR A 93 8.42 -9.64 -9.24
C THR A 93 9.92 -9.45 -9.54
N THR A 94 10.28 -8.79 -10.63
CA THR A 94 11.69 -8.46 -10.93
C THR A 94 12.17 -7.26 -10.09
N ALA A 95 13.46 -7.21 -9.77
CA ALA A 95 14.05 -6.07 -9.07
C ALA A 95 13.85 -4.74 -9.84
N ALA A 96 13.94 -4.78 -11.17
CA ALA A 96 13.64 -3.65 -12.04
C ALA A 96 12.18 -3.18 -11.91
N ASP A 97 11.21 -4.09 -11.85
CA ASP A 97 9.81 -3.70 -11.65
C ASP A 97 9.59 -3.06 -10.28
N ILE A 98 10.18 -3.61 -9.21
CA ILE A 98 10.07 -3.02 -7.86
C ILE A 98 10.62 -1.58 -7.86
N ALA A 99 11.75 -1.35 -8.53
CA ALA A 99 12.32 0.00 -8.67
C ALA A 99 11.37 0.96 -9.39
N ARG A 100 10.72 0.50 -10.47
CA ARG A 100 9.79 1.30 -11.27
C ARG A 100 8.44 1.54 -10.60
N MET A 101 8.00 0.65 -9.70
CA MET A 101 6.75 0.83 -8.95
C MET A 101 6.75 2.14 -8.17
N GLY A 102 7.87 2.55 -7.55
CA GLY A 102 8.17 3.94 -7.17
C GLY A 102 7.21 4.67 -6.20
N GLY A 103 6.11 4.05 -5.76
CA GLY A 103 5.12 4.72 -4.91
C GLY A 103 4.13 3.76 -4.27
N ILE A 104 3.69 4.08 -3.06
CA ILE A 104 2.67 3.35 -2.31
C ILE A 104 1.57 4.35 -1.92
N SER A 105 0.34 4.04 -2.31
CA SER A 105 -0.84 4.78 -1.90
C SER A 105 -1.44 4.14 -0.65
N VAL A 106 -1.68 4.93 0.40
CA VAL A 106 -2.46 4.54 1.58
C VAL A 106 -3.77 5.32 1.54
N PHE A 107 -4.90 4.63 1.64
CA PHE A 107 -6.21 5.25 1.45
C PHE A 107 -7.29 4.58 2.30
N PRO A 108 -8.31 5.34 2.73
CA PRO A 108 -9.42 4.77 3.47
C PRO A 108 -10.31 3.91 2.57
N ARG A 109 -10.91 2.86 3.14
CA ARG A 109 -12.01 2.10 2.55
C ARG A 109 -13.30 2.40 3.31
N LYS A 110 -14.41 1.85 2.81
CA LYS A 110 -15.71 1.95 3.47
C LYS A 110 -15.60 1.39 4.89
N GLY A 111 -16.05 2.20 5.84
CA GLY A 111 -16.25 1.88 7.24
C GLY A 111 -17.31 2.82 7.81
N TRP A 112 -17.59 2.75 9.12
CA TRP A 112 -18.67 3.55 9.69
C TRP A 112 -18.40 5.07 9.66
N TRP A 113 -17.13 5.51 9.58
CA TRP A 113 -16.80 6.93 9.40
C TRP A 113 -17.26 7.50 8.07
N GLY A 114 -17.43 6.66 7.04
CA GLY A 114 -17.89 7.12 5.72
C GLY A 114 -19.28 7.77 5.73
N ARG A 115 -20.04 7.64 6.83
CA ARG A 115 -21.34 8.29 7.05
C ARG A 115 -21.31 9.38 8.13
N ASP A 116 -20.16 9.61 8.76
CA ASP A 116 -20.01 10.55 9.88
C ASP A 116 -19.29 11.82 9.40
N ILE A 117 -20.06 12.89 9.17
CA ILE A 117 -19.56 14.17 8.66
C ILE A 117 -18.54 14.80 9.62
N ALA A 118 -18.67 14.55 10.92
CA ALA A 118 -17.75 15.09 11.92
C ALA A 118 -16.34 14.49 11.82
N ARG A 119 -16.18 13.35 11.13
CA ARG A 119 -14.92 12.61 11.04
C ARG A 119 -14.23 12.70 9.69
N VAL A 120 -14.75 13.52 8.78
CA VAL A 120 -14.18 13.68 7.42
C VAL A 120 -12.74 14.20 7.47
N GLU A 121 -12.44 15.12 8.37
CA GLU A 121 -11.10 15.71 8.54
C GLU A 121 -10.29 15.04 9.66
N GLN A 122 -10.77 13.91 10.19
CA GLN A 122 -10.11 13.22 11.30
C GLN A 122 -8.76 12.65 10.86
N GLN A 123 -7.69 13.12 11.51
CA GLN A 123 -6.36 12.56 11.32
C GLN A 123 -6.25 11.20 12.02
N VAL A 124 -5.57 10.26 11.35
CA VAL A 124 -5.34 8.89 11.85
C VAL A 124 -3.86 8.54 11.77
N ARG A 125 -3.39 7.79 12.77
CA ARG A 125 -2.01 7.30 12.81
C ARG A 125 -1.96 5.88 12.24
N TYR A 126 -0.98 5.64 11.39
CA TYR A 126 -0.67 4.32 10.85
C TYR A 126 0.84 4.12 10.78
N ALA A 127 1.27 2.87 10.77
CA ALA A 127 2.63 2.46 10.48
C ALA A 127 2.65 1.72 9.14
N LEU A 128 3.54 2.13 8.23
CA LEU A 128 3.79 1.46 6.96
C LEU A 128 5.21 0.93 6.97
N ILE A 129 5.35 -0.39 6.92
CA ILE A 129 6.63 -1.08 6.82
C ILE A 129 6.74 -1.69 5.43
N VAL A 130 7.80 -1.35 4.73
CA VAL A 130 8.12 -1.89 3.41
C VAL A 130 9.42 -2.69 3.54
N THR A 131 9.41 -3.91 3.02
CA THR A 131 10.59 -4.77 3.00
C THR A 131 10.83 -5.22 1.58
N VAL A 132 12.06 -5.02 1.09
CA VAL A 132 12.51 -5.55 -0.20
C VAL A 132 13.53 -6.64 0.08
N ARG A 133 13.33 -7.81 -0.50
CA ARG A 133 14.23 -8.97 -0.36
C ARG A 133 14.72 -9.41 -1.72
N THR A 134 16.04 -9.52 -1.85
CA THR A 134 16.75 -10.00 -3.03
C THR A 134 17.54 -11.28 -2.68
N PRO A 135 17.71 -12.23 -3.62
CA PRO A 135 18.34 -13.53 -3.34
C PRO A 135 19.87 -13.47 -3.26
N GLU A 136 20.55 -12.58 -4.00
CA GLU A 136 22.00 -12.69 -4.26
C GLU A 136 22.85 -11.48 -3.83
N GLN A 137 22.25 -10.35 -3.43
CA GLN A 137 22.99 -9.14 -3.09
C GLN A 137 22.52 -8.48 -1.80
N GLU A 138 23.49 -8.15 -0.94
CA GLU A 138 23.32 -7.34 0.26
C GLU A 138 23.13 -5.86 -0.14
N ILE A 139 21.92 -5.53 -0.60
CA ILE A 139 21.54 -4.16 -0.96
C ILE A 139 21.49 -3.22 0.25
N TYR A 140 21.44 -3.77 1.47
CA TYR A 140 21.27 -2.97 2.69
C TYR A 140 22.41 -1.96 2.89
N SER A 141 23.66 -2.39 2.73
CA SER A 141 24.85 -1.56 2.99
C SER A 141 24.93 -0.34 2.07
N GLN A 142 24.54 -0.51 0.80
CA GLN A 142 24.52 0.57 -0.18
C GLN A 142 23.38 1.57 0.09
N ILE A 143 22.18 1.09 0.43
CA ILE A 143 21.05 1.94 0.83
C ILE A 143 21.37 2.71 2.12
N ALA A 144 21.97 2.05 3.12
CA ALA A 144 22.35 2.68 4.37
C ALA A 144 23.32 3.85 4.16
N ASN A 145 24.33 3.66 3.29
CA ASN A 145 25.25 4.71 2.91
C ASN A 145 24.55 5.89 2.22
N GLU A 146 23.65 5.64 1.26
CA GLU A 146 22.91 6.72 0.59
C GLU A 146 22.01 7.50 1.55
N ILE A 147 21.32 6.81 2.49
CA ILE A 147 20.49 7.44 3.51
C ILE A 147 21.33 8.29 4.45
N GLU A 148 22.48 7.79 4.90
CA GLU A 148 23.37 8.53 5.81
C GLU A 148 23.93 9.80 5.16
N VAL A 149 24.31 9.71 3.88
CA VAL A 149 24.72 10.87 3.08
C VAL A 149 23.57 11.87 2.92
N ALA A 150 22.36 11.40 2.64
CA ALA A 150 21.18 12.27 2.48
C ALA A 150 20.72 12.91 3.79
N ALA A 151 20.90 12.25 4.93
CA ALA A 151 20.55 12.78 6.26
C ALA A 151 21.58 13.78 6.81
N SER A 152 22.77 13.83 6.23
CA SER A 152 23.86 14.74 6.60
C SER A 152 23.87 16.05 5.79
N LEU A 153 22.91 16.22 4.88
CA LEU A 153 22.64 17.42 4.07
C LEU A 153 21.45 18.20 4.63
#